data_AF-A0A7W2NRG5-F1
#
_entry.id   AF-A0A7W2NRG5-F1
#
_cell.length_a   1.000
_cell.length_b   1.000
_cell.length_c   1.000
_cell.angle_alpha   90.00
_cell.angle_beta   90.00
_cell.angle_gamma   90.00
#
_symmetry.space_group_name_H-M   'P 1'
#
loop_
_entity.id
_entity.type
_entity.pdbx_description
1 polymer ?
#
loop_
_entity_poly.entity_id
_entity_poly.type
_entity_poly.pdbx_seq_one_letter_code
_entity_poly.pdbx_strand_id
1 'polypeptide(L)'
;MTVMAHPNMQNVKRYRVQDKVFGIQEYFSIAKHGDKAKILAEKRQEEISQKRLYRQIRMQLDINKIFHPDGTVIGLKRTLKNKSGSIKKILHIQISVNGKQKKTDITIDNKTFEQAYLKAQNKILELRKIKHSPEITEIFKKVAGYYKYS
;
A
#
# COMPACT_ATOMS: atom_id res chain seq x y z
N MET A 1 -17.73 5.02 9.41
CA MET A 1 -17.62 6.21 10.28
C MET A 1 -18.93 6.95 10.19
N THR A 2 -19.34 7.63 11.26
CA THR A 2 -20.67 8.25 11.38
C THR A 2 -20.53 9.76 11.61
N VAL A 3 -21.49 10.53 11.09
CA VAL A 3 -21.62 11.97 11.35
C VAL A 3 -21.83 12.19 12.85
N MET A 4 -21.09 13.12 13.44
CA MET A 4 -21.15 13.39 14.88
C MET A 4 -21.83 14.73 15.16
N ALA A 5 -22.86 14.73 16.01
CA ALA A 5 -23.39 15.96 16.57
C ALA A 5 -22.31 16.66 17.43
N HIS A 6 -22.18 17.97 17.28
CA HIS A 6 -21.16 18.75 17.96
C HIS A 6 -21.73 20.10 18.46
N PRO A 7 -21.41 20.54 19.69
CA PRO A 7 -20.47 19.92 20.63
C PRO A 7 -20.94 18.60 21.25
N ASN A 8 -22.25 18.40 21.42
CA ASN A 8 -22.85 17.17 21.95
C ASN A 8 -24.25 16.93 21.33
N MET A 9 -24.92 15.83 21.72
CA MET A 9 -26.23 15.46 21.16
C MET A 9 -27.41 16.27 21.72
N GLN A 10 -27.26 16.93 22.88
CA GLN A 10 -28.33 17.68 23.53
C GLN A 10 -28.45 19.10 22.95
N ASN A 11 -27.32 19.75 22.70
CA ASN A 11 -27.22 21.11 22.16
C ASN A 11 -26.43 21.11 20.86
N VAL A 12 -26.98 20.48 19.83
CA VAL A 12 -26.32 20.39 18.53
C VAL A 12 -26.21 21.78 17.91
N LYS A 13 -24.98 22.24 17.64
CA LYS A 13 -24.72 23.49 16.90
C LYS A 13 -24.23 23.22 15.49
N ARG A 14 -23.58 22.07 15.29
CA ARG A 14 -22.97 21.65 14.02
C ARG A 14 -22.84 20.14 13.97
N TYR A 15 -22.73 19.62 12.76
CA TYR A 15 -22.38 18.23 12.50
C TYR A 15 -20.93 18.15 12.05
N ARG A 16 -20.15 17.25 12.64
CA ARG A 16 -18.75 17.01 12.29
C ARG A 16 -18.63 15.75 11.46
N VAL A 17 -17.90 15.86 10.35
CA VAL A 17 -17.43 14.72 9.55
C VAL A 17 -15.92 14.63 9.73
N GLN A 18 -15.41 13.43 10.02
CA GLN A 18 -13.98 13.22 10.25
C GLN A 18 -13.51 11.93 9.60
N ASP A 19 -12.35 12.01 8.93
CA ASP A 19 -11.66 10.85 8.38
C ASP A 19 -10.14 10.95 8.61
N LYS A 20 -9.60 10.09 9.48
CA LYS A 20 -8.16 10.09 9.79
C LYS A 20 -7.26 9.61 8.64
N VAL A 21 -7.77 8.77 7.73
CA VAL A 21 -6.98 8.22 6.61
C VAL A 21 -6.72 9.29 5.56
N PHE A 22 -7.68 10.19 5.36
CA PHE A 22 -7.56 11.31 4.42
C PHE A 22 -7.25 12.65 5.10
N GLY A 23 -7.10 12.68 6.43
CA GLY A 23 -6.87 13.93 7.18
C GLY A 23 -8.04 14.91 7.11
N ILE A 24 -9.27 14.43 6.89
CA ILE A 24 -10.46 15.28 6.73
C ILE A 24 -11.07 15.56 8.11
N GLN A 25 -11.36 16.83 8.38
CA GLN A 25 -12.17 17.25 9.52
C GLN A 25 -12.99 18.48 9.13
N GLU A 26 -14.28 18.26 8.88
CA GLU A 26 -15.20 19.27 8.34
C GLU A 26 -16.39 19.46 9.30
N TYR A 27 -16.89 20.70 9.36
CA TYR A 27 -18.01 21.06 10.23
C TYR A 27 -19.13 21.71 9.42
N PHE A 28 -20.36 21.26 9.66
CA PHE A 28 -21.58 21.73 9.01
C PHE A 28 -22.47 22.37 10.07
N SER A 29 -22.42 23.70 10.18
CA SER A 29 -23.16 24.44 11.21
C SER A 29 -24.64 24.61 10.87
N ILE A 30 -25.50 24.38 11.86
CA ILE A 30 -26.95 24.61 11.75
C ILE A 30 -27.22 26.10 11.47
N ALA A 31 -26.48 27.01 12.10
CA ALA A 31 -26.60 28.46 11.86
C ALA A 31 -26.40 28.86 10.39
N LYS A 32 -25.62 28.10 9.61
CA LYS A 32 -25.32 28.39 8.20
C LYS A 32 -26.21 27.63 7.23
N HIS A 33 -26.61 26.41 7.59
CA HIS A 33 -27.27 25.48 6.66
C HIS A 33 -28.68 25.07 7.11
N GLY A 34 -29.14 25.53 8.26
CA GLY A 34 -30.42 25.15 8.87
C GLY A 34 -30.54 23.63 9.01
N ASP A 35 -31.75 23.12 8.76
CA ASP A 35 -32.08 21.70 8.83
C ASP A 35 -31.30 20.85 7.82
N LYS A 36 -30.76 21.46 6.76
CA LYS A 36 -29.93 20.78 5.76
C LYS A 36 -28.52 20.46 6.26
N ALA A 37 -28.08 21.03 7.39
CA ALA A 37 -26.73 20.81 7.92
C ALA A 37 -26.42 19.32 8.13
N LYS A 38 -27.40 18.55 8.62
CA LYS A 38 -27.27 17.10 8.83
C LYS A 38 -27.15 16.36 7.50
N ILE A 39 -28.05 16.65 6.56
CA ILE A 39 -28.09 16.01 5.24
C ILE A 39 -26.78 16.26 4.47
N LEU A 40 -26.25 17.49 4.53
CA LEU A 40 -24.97 17.84 3.90
C LEU A 40 -23.79 17.06 4.52
N ALA A 41 -23.78 16.92 5.85
CA ALA A 41 -22.77 16.15 6.54
C ALA A 41 -22.86 14.64 6.20
N GLU A 42 -24.07 14.10 6.09
CA GLU A 42 -24.31 12.70 5.70
C GLU A 42 -23.87 12.44 4.26
N LYS A 43 -24.25 13.31 3.31
CA LYS A 43 -23.77 13.22 1.92
C LYS A 43 -22.25 13.25 1.84
N ARG A 44 -21.62 14.14 2.60
CA ARG A 44 -20.16 14.21 2.65
C ARG A 44 -19.53 12.95 3.25
N GLN A 45 -20.13 12.39 4.30
CA GLN A 45 -19.69 11.13 4.90
C GLN A 45 -19.81 9.97 3.90
N GLU A 46 -20.85 9.95 3.07
CA GLU A 46 -21.02 8.96 2.01
C GLU A 46 -19.93 9.07 0.94
N GLU A 47 -19.63 10.28 0.44
CA GLU A 47 -18.54 10.53 -0.51
C GLU A 47 -17.19 10.02 0.01
N ILE A 48 -16.89 10.30 1.29
CA ILE A 48 -15.66 9.83 1.95
C ILE A 48 -15.65 8.30 2.05
N SER A 49 -16.81 7.70 2.34
CA SER A 49 -16.94 6.24 2.47
C SER A 49 -16.70 5.56 1.12
N GLN A 50 -17.24 6.12 0.03
CA GLN A 50 -16.95 5.66 -1.32
C GLN A 50 -15.46 5.80 -1.67
N LYS A 51 -14.83 6.94 -1.35
CA LYS A 51 -13.38 7.12 -1.52
C LYS A 51 -12.55 6.10 -0.74
N ARG A 52 -12.98 5.74 0.48
CA ARG A 52 -12.35 4.67 1.27
C ARG A 52 -12.48 3.32 0.60
N LEU A 53 -13.66 2.99 0.09
CA LEU A 53 -13.91 1.74 -0.61
C LEU A 53 -13.03 1.63 -1.85
N TYR A 54 -12.99 2.66 -2.71
CA TYR A 54 -12.10 2.67 -3.88
C TYR A 54 -10.62 2.54 -3.50
N ARG A 55 -10.19 3.20 -2.43
CA ARG A 55 -8.82 3.05 -1.93
C ARG A 55 -8.55 1.61 -1.47
N GLN A 56 -9.48 0.97 -0.77
CA GLN A 56 -9.36 -0.43 -0.34
C GLN A 56 -9.28 -1.36 -1.55
N ILE A 57 -10.19 -1.22 -2.52
CA ILE A 57 -10.18 -1.99 -3.77
C ILE A 57 -8.86 -1.79 -4.50
N ARG A 58 -8.39 -0.55 -4.65
CA ARG A 58 -7.10 -0.24 -5.28
C ARG A 58 -5.96 -0.92 -4.55
N MET A 59 -5.92 -0.87 -3.22
CA MET A 59 -4.90 -1.58 -2.43
C MET A 59 -5.01 -3.12 -2.53
N GLN A 60 -6.21 -3.64 -2.78
CA GLN A 60 -6.45 -5.06 -3.00
C GLN A 60 -6.00 -5.53 -4.38
N LEU A 61 -5.80 -4.63 -5.35
CA LEU A 61 -5.19 -4.98 -6.62
C LEU A 61 -3.79 -5.53 -6.39
N ASP A 62 -3.53 -6.70 -6.94
CA ASP A 62 -2.30 -7.45 -6.71
C ASP A 62 -1.04 -6.69 -7.14
N ILE A 63 -1.12 -5.90 -8.21
CA ILE A 63 -0.05 -5.00 -8.65
C ILE A 63 0.35 -4.01 -7.56
N ASN A 64 -0.62 -3.38 -6.88
CA ASN A 64 -0.34 -2.39 -5.83
C ASN A 64 0.19 -3.02 -4.54
N LYS A 65 0.07 -4.35 -4.39
CA LYS A 65 0.74 -5.08 -3.32
C LYS A 65 2.21 -5.32 -3.66
N ILE A 66 2.57 -5.45 -4.94
CA ILE A 66 3.91 -5.84 -5.37
C ILE A 66 4.80 -4.62 -5.64
N PHE A 67 4.24 -3.57 -6.22
CA PHE A 67 5.00 -2.43 -6.76
C PHE A 67 4.66 -1.11 -6.07
N HIS A 68 5.68 -0.27 -5.91
CA HIS A 68 5.55 1.14 -5.57
C HIS A 68 4.98 1.92 -6.77
N PRO A 69 4.47 3.15 -6.57
CA PRO A 69 3.95 3.98 -7.66
C PRO A 69 4.96 4.28 -8.78
N ASP A 70 6.26 4.24 -8.48
CA ASP A 70 7.36 4.41 -9.44
C ASP A 70 7.72 3.10 -10.19
N GLY A 71 7.01 2.01 -9.91
CA GLY A 71 7.23 0.69 -10.50
C GLY A 71 8.26 -0.17 -9.75
N THR A 72 9.01 0.37 -8.80
CA THR A 72 9.96 -0.43 -8.01
C THR A 72 9.22 -1.46 -7.14
N VAL A 73 9.91 -2.49 -6.68
CA VAL A 73 9.32 -3.67 -6.06
C VAL A 73 9.35 -3.47 -4.56
N ILE A 74 8.17 -3.50 -3.93
CA ILE A 74 8.01 -3.29 -2.49
C ILE A 74 8.77 -4.36 -1.73
N GLY A 75 9.80 -3.92 -1.00
CA GLY A 75 10.58 -4.77 -0.11
C GLY A 75 11.67 -5.58 -0.81
N LEU A 76 12.03 -5.28 -2.06
CA LEU A 76 13.19 -5.87 -2.72
C LEU A 76 14.35 -4.87 -2.74
N LYS A 77 15.55 -5.33 -2.36
CA LYS A 77 16.77 -4.52 -2.43
C LYS A 77 17.94 -5.39 -2.87
N ARG A 78 18.83 -4.87 -3.72
CA ARG A 78 20.14 -5.48 -3.93
C ARG A 78 21.12 -4.95 -2.90
N THR A 79 21.88 -5.85 -2.29
CA THR A 79 22.86 -5.48 -1.25
C THR A 79 23.99 -6.50 -1.18
N LEU A 80 25.04 -6.14 -0.46
CA LEU A 80 26.11 -7.03 -0.06
C LEU A 80 25.79 -7.62 1.32
N LYS A 81 26.14 -8.88 1.54
CA LYS A 81 26.03 -9.53 2.85
C LYS A 81 27.31 -10.28 3.15
N ASN A 82 27.89 -10.03 4.32
CA ASN A 82 29.00 -10.83 4.83
C ASN A 82 28.44 -12.16 5.33
N LYS A 83 28.89 -13.27 4.74
CA LYS A 83 28.58 -14.62 5.18
C LYS A 83 29.87 -15.41 5.29
N SER A 84 30.22 -15.79 6.51
CA SER A 84 31.41 -16.59 6.81
C SER A 84 32.71 -15.97 6.26
N GLY A 85 32.89 -14.65 6.43
CA GLY A 85 34.09 -13.93 5.99
C GLY A 85 34.12 -13.57 4.51
N SER A 86 33.13 -13.99 3.72
CA SER A 86 33.01 -13.63 2.29
C SER A 86 31.87 -12.64 2.07
N ILE A 87 32.14 -11.58 1.29
CA ILE A 87 31.13 -10.61 0.87
C ILE A 87 30.41 -11.18 -0.36
N LYS A 88 29.10 -11.42 -0.23
CA LYS A 88 28.26 -11.98 -1.30
C LYS A 88 27.26 -10.95 -1.82
N LYS A 89 27.03 -10.93 -3.14
CA LYS A 89 25.98 -10.13 -3.76
C LYS A 89 24.64 -10.84 -3.60
N ILE A 90 23.65 -10.16 -3.03
CA ILE A 90 22.33 -10.74 -2.76
C ILE A 90 21.19 -9.83 -3.22
N LEU A 91 20.04 -10.45 -3.48
CA LEU A 91 18.74 -9.82 -3.49
C LEU A 91 18.07 -10.08 -2.13
N HIS A 92 17.96 -9.03 -1.33
CA HIS A 92 17.30 -9.04 -0.03
C HIS A 92 15.82 -8.73 -0.21
N ILE A 93 14.96 -9.64 0.26
CA ILE A 93 13.51 -9.49 0.28
C ILE A 93 13.06 -9.29 1.72
N GLN A 94 12.31 -8.23 1.97
CA GLN A 94 11.72 -7.89 3.24
C GLN A 94 10.32 -7.31 3.04
N ILE A 95 9.29 -8.13 3.25
CA ILE A 95 7.89 -7.73 3.05
C ILE A 95 7.02 -8.06 4.25
N SER A 96 6.01 -7.23 4.50
CA SER A 96 5.00 -7.47 5.53
C SER A 96 3.80 -8.19 4.93
N VAL A 97 3.48 -9.37 5.47
CA VAL A 97 2.34 -10.19 5.06
C VAL A 97 1.50 -10.48 6.30
N ASN A 98 0.23 -10.09 6.29
CA ASN A 98 -0.71 -10.28 7.41
C ASN A 98 -0.16 -9.78 8.76
N GLY A 99 0.45 -8.58 8.76
CA GLY A 99 1.03 -7.96 9.96
C GLY A 99 2.35 -8.57 10.44
N LYS A 100 2.88 -9.60 9.77
CA LYS A 100 4.18 -10.20 10.09
C LYS A 100 5.20 -9.88 9.01
N GLN A 101 6.41 -9.49 9.43
CA GLN A 101 7.52 -9.23 8.54
C GLN A 101 8.21 -10.56 8.16
N LYS A 102 8.33 -10.81 6.85
CA LYS A 102 9.05 -11.96 6.30
C LYS A 102 10.30 -11.49 5.58
N LYS A 103 11.43 -12.14 5.86
CA LYS A 103 12.75 -11.84 5.27
C LYS A 103 13.29 -13.05 4.53
N THR A 104 13.90 -12.84 3.37
CA THR A 104 14.56 -13.90 2.61
C THR A 104 15.66 -13.29 1.76
N ASP A 105 16.81 -13.96 1.70
CA ASP A 105 17.95 -13.55 0.87
C ASP A 105 18.15 -14.52 -0.28
N ILE A 106 18.40 -14.00 -1.47
CA ILE A 106 18.73 -14.78 -2.65
C ILE A 106 20.12 -14.37 -3.13
N THR A 107 21.07 -15.30 -3.04
CA THR A 107 22.44 -15.08 -3.52
C THR A 107 22.48 -15.04 -5.04
N ILE A 108 23.21 -14.06 -5.57
CA ILE A 108 23.50 -13.92 -7.01
C ILE A 108 24.70 -14.78 -7.39
N ASP A 109 25.66 -15.00 -6.47
CA ASP A 109 26.84 -15.83 -6.70
C ASP A 109 26.45 -17.24 -7.22
N ASN A 110 27.20 -17.71 -8.22
CA ASN A 110 26.97 -18.95 -8.98
C ASN A 110 25.67 -18.97 -9.82
N LYS A 111 25.06 -17.82 -10.11
CA LYS A 111 23.92 -17.66 -11.03
C LYS A 111 24.02 -16.36 -11.83
N THR A 112 23.25 -16.26 -12.91
CA THR A 112 23.03 -14.97 -13.56
C THR A 112 22.10 -14.10 -12.71
N PHE A 113 22.21 -12.78 -12.86
CA PHE A 113 21.28 -11.86 -12.21
C PHE A 113 19.83 -12.18 -12.56
N GLU A 114 19.56 -12.53 -13.82
CA GLU A 114 18.24 -12.87 -14.33
C GLU A 114 17.65 -14.08 -13.60
N GLN A 115 18.46 -15.12 -13.35
CA GLN A 115 18.02 -16.30 -12.58
C GLN A 115 17.74 -15.96 -11.12
N ALA A 116 18.60 -15.17 -10.48
CA ALA A 116 18.41 -14.73 -9.10
C ALA A 116 17.15 -13.84 -8.98
N TYR A 117 16.96 -12.95 -9.95
CA TYR A 117 15.84 -12.03 -10.00
C TYR A 117 14.52 -12.76 -10.25
N LEU A 118 14.48 -13.75 -11.15
CA LEU A 118 13.29 -14.61 -11.34
C LEU A 118 12.92 -15.35 -10.05
N LYS A 119 13.91 -15.88 -9.31
CA LYS A 119 13.67 -16.49 -7.99
C LYS A 119 13.10 -15.48 -6.99
N ALA A 120 13.60 -14.23 -7.02
CA ALA A 120 13.09 -13.17 -6.16
C ALA A 120 11.63 -12.82 -6.48
N GLN A 121 11.29 -12.67 -7.76
CA GLN A 121 9.92 -12.44 -8.22
C GLN A 121 8.99 -13.55 -7.73
N ASN A 122 9.33 -14.81 -8.01
CA ASN A 122 8.53 -15.96 -7.59
C ASN A 122 8.34 -15.99 -6.08
N LYS A 123 9.39 -15.69 -5.30
CA LYS A 123 9.28 -15.68 -3.85
C LYS A 123 8.37 -14.56 -3.34
N ILE A 124 8.44 -13.38 -3.93
CA ILE A 124 7.56 -12.25 -3.58
C ILE A 124 6.09 -12.59 -3.86
N LEU A 125 5.81 -13.17 -5.03
CA LEU A 125 4.46 -13.58 -5.42
C LEU A 125 3.91 -14.67 -4.51
N GLU A 126 4.72 -15.71 -4.23
CA GLU A 126 4.37 -16.80 -3.30
C GLU A 126 4.04 -16.25 -1.91
N LEU A 127 4.90 -15.40 -1.36
CA LEU A 127 4.72 -14.82 -0.03
C LEU A 127 3.46 -13.95 0.05
N ARG A 128 3.10 -13.26 -1.03
CA ARG A 128 1.89 -12.42 -1.13
C ARG A 128 0.65 -13.20 -1.58
N LYS A 129 0.78 -14.49 -1.91
CA LYS A 129 -0.27 -15.34 -2.47
C LYS A 129 -0.90 -14.78 -3.76
N ILE A 130 -0.07 -14.19 -4.61
CA ILE A 130 -0.47 -13.58 -5.88
C ILE A 130 -0.09 -14.53 -7.01
N LYS A 131 -1.00 -14.75 -7.97
CA LYS A 131 -0.70 -15.52 -9.18
C LYS A 131 0.10 -14.68 -10.17
N HIS A 132 0.91 -15.35 -10.98
CA HIS A 132 1.54 -14.69 -12.13
C HIS A 132 0.47 -14.15 -13.08
N SER A 133 0.71 -12.95 -13.60
CA SER A 133 -0.05 -12.35 -14.69
C SER A 133 0.90 -11.73 -15.71
N PRO A 134 0.49 -11.58 -16.98
CA PRO A 134 1.29 -10.91 -18.00
C PRO A 134 1.70 -9.49 -17.58
N GLU A 135 0.79 -8.74 -16.96
CA GLU A 135 1.01 -7.36 -16.52
C GLU A 135 2.07 -7.28 -15.42
N ILE A 136 1.98 -8.15 -14.41
CA ILE A 136 2.98 -8.25 -13.33
C ILE A 136 4.35 -8.61 -13.91
N THR A 137 4.39 -9.54 -14.86
CA THR A 137 5.61 -9.98 -15.53
C THR A 137 6.26 -8.84 -16.32
N GLU A 138 5.45 -8.05 -17.03
CA GLU A 138 5.93 -6.92 -17.81
C GLU A 138 6.52 -5.82 -16.91
N ILE A 139 5.88 -5.50 -15.79
CA ILE A 139 6.42 -4.51 -14.84
C ILE A 139 7.74 -5.01 -14.26
N PHE A 140 7.82 -6.27 -13.82
CA PHE A 140 9.07 -6.85 -13.33
C PHE A 140 10.22 -6.74 -14.35
N LYS A 141 9.94 -6.96 -15.64
CA LYS A 141 10.92 -6.78 -16.73
C LYS A 141 11.35 -5.32 -16.85
N LYS A 142 10.42 -4.37 -16.84
CA LYS A 142 10.70 -2.92 -16.94
C LYS A 142 11.64 -2.44 -15.83
N VAL A 143 11.43 -2.92 -14.60
CA VAL A 143 12.24 -2.47 -13.44
C VAL A 143 13.44 -3.35 -13.12
N ALA A 144 13.70 -4.40 -13.91
CA ALA A 144 14.86 -5.28 -13.70
C ALA A 144 16.19 -4.51 -13.73
N GLY A 145 16.30 -3.50 -14.59
CA GLY A 145 17.50 -2.67 -14.73
C GLY A 145 17.89 -1.96 -13.43
N TYR A 146 16.89 -1.52 -12.65
CA TYR A 146 17.13 -0.88 -11.34
C TYR A 146 17.94 -1.80 -10.42
N TYR A 147 17.55 -3.07 -10.30
CA TYR A 147 18.25 -4.04 -9.44
C TYR A 147 19.48 -4.66 -10.09
N LYS A 148 19.62 -4.59 -11.42
CA LYS A 148 20.80 -5.10 -12.11
C LYS A 148 22.01 -4.21 -11.86
N TYR A 149 21.80 -2.90 -11.77
CA TYR A 149 22.86 -1.89 -11.67
C TYR A 149 22.90 -1.11 -10.35
N SER A 150 21.93 -1.30 -9.43
CA SER A 150 22.01 -0.81 -8.04
C SER A 150 23.07 -1.56 -7.23
#